data_AF-A0AAX4KYW8-F1
#
_entry.id   AF-A0AAX4KYW8-F1
#
_cell.length_a   1.000
_cell.length_b   1.000
_cell.length_c   1.000
_cell.angle_alpha   90.00
_cell.angle_beta   90.00
_cell.angle_gamma   90.00
#
_symmetry.space_group_name_H-M   'P 1'
#
loop_
_entity.id
_entity.type
_entity.pdbx_description
1 polymer ?
#
loop_
_entity_poly.entity_id
_entity_poly.type
_entity_poly.pdbx_seq_one_letter_code
_entity_poly.pdbx_strand_id
1 'polypeptide(L)'
;MELPGYYYLVVYKDIHFGRPIIAGTLIRPENVLYELAKDRTYEEVSKVFYNQLNLKQIQECIMYAIDIMKILKYGKIKPKVPAKLKKKLGPTEYKYVDYKESRYDPKIKNYDVKVIDVLNKLYEGKEISQVAEELGIPKEAVIESILYSASVVDDFHLSLSSFNDPASVIVDAFNCIKKK
;
A
#
# COMPACT_ATOMS: atom_id res chain seq x y z
N MET A 1 16.29 10.66 2.39
CA MET A 1 16.21 10.02 3.72
C MET A 1 15.87 8.56 3.51
N GLU A 2 16.56 7.67 4.22
CA GLU A 2 16.22 6.24 4.22
C GLU A 2 14.91 6.03 5.00
N LEU A 3 14.05 5.14 4.50
CA LEU A 3 12.85 4.77 5.22
C LEU A 3 13.20 3.72 6.29
N PRO A 4 12.87 3.91 7.58
CA PRO A 4 13.34 3.02 8.64
C PRO A 4 13.05 1.54 8.38
N GLY A 5 14.12 0.76 8.28
CA GLY A 5 14.14 -0.68 8.01
C GLY A 5 13.49 -1.08 6.68
N TYR A 6 13.65 -0.24 5.67
CA TYR A 6 13.57 -0.58 4.26
C TYR A 6 14.94 -0.29 3.64
N TYR A 7 15.43 -1.20 2.80
CA TYR A 7 16.72 -1.05 2.12
C TYR A 7 16.58 -0.48 0.71
N TYR A 8 15.38 -0.60 0.13
CA TYR A 8 15.11 -0.21 -1.24
C TYR A 8 14.01 0.83 -1.39
N LEU A 9 13.42 1.32 -0.29
CA LEU A 9 12.50 2.46 -0.32
C LEU A 9 13.15 3.68 0.32
N VAL A 10 13.14 4.79 -0.41
CA VAL A 10 13.74 6.06 0.01
C VAL A 10 12.72 7.17 -0.14
N VAL A 11 12.87 8.19 0.71
CA VAL A 11 12.02 9.38 0.68
C VAL A 11 12.91 10.59 0.43
N TYR A 12 12.62 11.34 -0.63
CA TYR A 12 13.25 12.63 -0.89
C TYR A 12 12.21 13.73 -0.77
N LYS A 13 12.50 14.78 -0.01
CA LYS A 13 11.57 15.89 0.25
C LYS A 13 11.09 16.54 -1.05
N ASP A 14 12.00 16.68 -2.01
CA ASP A 14 11.75 17.42 -3.26
C ASP A 14 11.27 16.52 -4.41
N ILE A 15 11.17 15.20 -4.21
CA ILE A 15 10.67 14.25 -5.21
C ILE A 15 9.30 13.76 -4.79
N HIS A 16 8.34 13.79 -5.71
CA HIS A 16 6.95 13.36 -5.49
C HIS A 16 6.33 13.92 -4.19
N PHE A 17 6.72 15.14 -3.79
CA PHE A 17 6.24 15.79 -2.56
C PHE A 17 6.53 14.97 -1.29
N GLY A 18 7.69 14.32 -1.20
CA GLY A 18 8.07 13.52 -0.03
C GLY A 18 7.40 12.15 0.03
N ARG A 19 6.87 11.65 -1.10
CA ARG A 19 6.40 10.27 -1.20
C ARG A 19 7.57 9.30 -1.33
N PRO A 20 7.46 8.08 -0.77
CA PRO A 20 8.45 7.04 -0.98
C PRO A 20 8.54 6.65 -2.45
N ILE A 21 9.75 6.41 -2.88
CA ILE A 21 10.07 5.81 -4.17
C ILE A 21 11.04 4.66 -3.98
N ILE A 22 11.08 3.78 -4.97
CA ILE A 22 12.07 2.72 -5.02
C ILE A 22 13.44 3.35 -5.33
N ALA A 23 14.42 3.04 -4.49
CA ALA A 23 15.78 3.58 -4.56
C ALA A 23 16.38 3.39 -5.96
N GLY A 24 16.98 4.46 -6.49
CA GLY A 24 17.54 4.48 -7.84
C GLY A 24 16.51 4.64 -8.97
N THR A 25 15.23 4.86 -8.65
CA THR A 25 14.15 5.03 -9.64
C THR A 25 13.21 6.19 -9.25
N LEU A 26 12.24 6.50 -10.12
CA LEU A 26 11.09 7.37 -9.81
C LEU A 26 9.78 6.59 -9.62
N ILE A 27 9.88 5.27 -9.47
CA ILE A 27 8.74 4.35 -9.39
C ILE A 27 8.23 4.33 -7.95
N ARG A 28 6.92 4.47 -7.78
CA ARG A 28 6.24 4.46 -6.48
C ARG A 28 5.79 3.05 -6.10
N PRO A 29 5.75 2.68 -4.80
CA PRO A 29 5.36 1.33 -4.37
C PRO A 29 3.97 0.88 -4.86
N GLU A 30 2.98 1.77 -4.86
CA GLU A 30 1.63 1.47 -5.34
C GLU A 30 1.59 1.08 -6.82
N ASN A 31 2.48 1.64 -7.65
CA ASN A 31 2.56 1.28 -9.07
C ASN A 31 2.96 -0.19 -9.25
N VAL A 32 3.84 -0.70 -8.39
CA VAL A 32 4.26 -2.12 -8.42
C VAL A 32 3.09 -3.03 -8.06
N LEU A 33 2.31 -2.66 -7.05
CA LEU A 33 1.10 -3.40 -6.65
C LEU A 33 0.05 -3.41 -7.78
N TYR A 34 -0.15 -2.28 -8.47
CA TYR A 34 -1.05 -2.23 -9.63
C TYR A 34 -0.61 -3.15 -10.77
N GLU A 35 0.69 -3.35 -10.98
CA GLU A 35 1.18 -4.33 -11.97
C GLU A 35 1.02 -5.77 -11.51
N LEU A 36 1.27 -6.07 -10.22
CA LEU A 36 1.01 -7.39 -9.64
C LEU A 36 -0.46 -7.79 -9.77
N ALA A 37 -1.38 -6.85 -9.55
CA ALA A 37 -2.82 -7.07 -9.68
C ALA A 37 -3.28 -7.49 -11.10
N LYS A 38 -2.43 -7.37 -12.12
CA LYS A 38 -2.72 -7.81 -13.49
C LYS A 38 -2.38 -9.30 -13.73
N ASP A 39 -2.30 -10.10 -12.66
CA ASP A 39 -1.88 -11.52 -12.68
C ASP A 39 -0.47 -11.72 -13.27
N ARG A 40 0.44 -10.77 -12.97
CA ARG A 40 1.85 -10.81 -13.42
C ARG A 40 2.75 -11.42 -12.35
N THR A 41 3.75 -12.21 -12.77
CA THR A 41 4.83 -12.65 -11.87
C THR A 41 5.79 -11.50 -11.56
N TYR A 42 6.69 -11.68 -10.59
CA TYR A 42 7.68 -10.66 -10.26
C TYR A 42 8.62 -10.35 -11.43
N GLU A 43 9.03 -11.36 -12.20
CA GLU A 43 9.87 -11.19 -13.39
C GLU A 43 9.13 -10.38 -14.46
N GLU A 44 7.84 -10.62 -14.62
CA GLU A 44 7.01 -9.87 -15.56
C GLU A 44 6.81 -8.43 -15.11
N VAL A 45 6.59 -8.18 -13.82
CA VAL A 45 6.53 -6.83 -13.25
C VAL A 45 7.87 -6.11 -13.45
N SER A 46 9.00 -6.78 -13.18
CA SER A 46 10.34 -6.22 -13.45
C SER A 46 10.48 -5.80 -14.92
N LYS A 47 10.05 -6.64 -15.86
CA LYS A 47 10.08 -6.33 -17.31
C LYS A 47 9.20 -5.14 -17.68
N VAL A 48 8.03 -4.97 -17.05
CA VAL A 48 7.16 -3.79 -17.28
C VAL A 48 7.91 -2.49 -16.95
N PHE A 49 8.75 -2.51 -15.92
CA PHE A 49 9.60 -1.39 -15.53
C PHE A 49 10.97 -1.41 -16.20
N TYR A 50 11.10 -2.04 -17.37
CA TYR A 50 12.35 -2.13 -18.13
C TYR A 50 13.54 -2.69 -17.32
N ASN A 51 13.27 -3.66 -16.44
CA ASN A 51 14.24 -4.27 -15.52
C ASN A 51 14.90 -3.27 -14.55
N GLN A 52 14.30 -2.10 -14.32
CA GLN A 52 14.76 -1.17 -13.30
C GLN A 52 14.53 -1.70 -11.87
N LEU A 53 13.66 -2.70 -11.73
CA LEU A 53 13.31 -3.31 -10.46
C LEU A 53 13.85 -4.73 -10.36
N ASN A 54 14.48 -5.06 -9.24
CA ASN A 54 14.79 -6.45 -8.87
C ASN A 54 13.69 -7.05 -7.98
N LEU A 55 13.72 -8.38 -7.80
CA LEU A 55 12.70 -9.11 -7.04
C LEU A 55 12.59 -8.65 -5.58
N LYS A 56 13.71 -8.29 -4.93
CA LYS A 56 13.69 -7.79 -3.54
C LYS A 56 13.02 -6.43 -3.43
N GLN A 57 13.18 -5.57 -4.44
CA GLN A 57 12.48 -4.28 -4.50
C GLN A 57 10.96 -4.47 -4.60
N ILE A 58 10.51 -5.46 -5.37
CA ILE A 58 9.09 -5.82 -5.49
C ILE A 58 8.57 -6.32 -4.14
N GLN A 59 9.31 -7.21 -3.47
CA GLN A 59 8.96 -7.70 -2.12
C GLN A 59 8.85 -6.56 -1.10
N GLU A 60 9.78 -5.60 -1.11
CA GLU A 60 9.69 -4.44 -0.22
C GLU A 60 8.47 -3.57 -0.50
N CYS A 61 7.99 -3.47 -1.74
CA CYS A 61 6.74 -2.76 -2.04
C CYS A 61 5.52 -3.44 -1.42
N ILE A 62 5.50 -4.77 -1.38
CA ILE A 62 4.44 -5.55 -0.73
C ILE A 62 4.52 -5.40 0.78
N MET A 63 5.72 -5.52 1.36
CA MET A 63 5.94 -5.29 2.79
C MET A 63 5.51 -3.87 3.21
N TYR A 64 5.82 -2.88 2.36
CA TYR A 64 5.40 -1.50 2.57
C TYR A 64 3.89 -1.37 2.67
N ALA A 65 3.13 -2.02 1.78
CA ALA A 65 1.67 -2.04 1.86
C ALA A 65 1.16 -2.68 3.15
N ILE A 66 1.74 -3.81 3.57
CA ILE A 66 1.41 -4.49 4.83
C ILE A 66 1.61 -3.54 6.02
N ASP A 67 2.75 -2.85 6.07
CA ASP A 67 3.07 -1.92 7.15
C ASP A 67 2.18 -0.67 7.15
N ILE A 68 1.81 -0.13 5.99
CA ILE A 68 0.80 0.93 5.89
C ILE A 68 -0.54 0.47 6.46
N MET A 69 -0.99 -0.73 6.13
CA MET A 69 -2.22 -1.28 6.71
C MET A 69 -2.14 -1.41 8.22
N LYS A 70 -0.99 -1.83 8.77
CA LYS A 70 -0.74 -1.83 10.21
C LYS A 70 -0.82 -0.42 10.78
N ILE A 71 -0.13 0.56 10.20
CA ILE A 71 -0.12 1.97 10.63
C ILE A 71 -1.56 2.51 10.73
N LEU A 72 -2.37 2.27 9.71
CA LEU A 72 -3.76 2.71 9.65
C LEU A 72 -4.63 1.97 10.69
N LYS A 73 -4.44 0.66 10.86
CA LYS A 73 -5.17 -0.15 11.85
C LYS A 73 -4.85 0.22 13.29
N TYR A 74 -3.60 0.56 13.60
CA TYR A 74 -3.16 0.91 14.96
C TYR A 74 -3.45 2.37 15.37
N GLY A 75 -4.12 3.15 14.52
CA GLY A 75 -4.89 4.33 14.91
C GLY A 75 -4.11 5.52 15.50
N LYS A 76 -2.77 5.53 15.47
CA LYS A 76 -1.98 6.68 15.95
C LYS A 76 -1.73 7.74 14.88
N ILE A 77 -1.88 7.39 13.60
CA ILE A 77 -1.91 8.35 12.48
C ILE A 77 -3.32 8.32 11.89
N LYS A 78 -4.16 9.25 12.37
CA LYS A 78 -5.34 9.67 11.63
C LYS A 78 -4.89 10.80 10.73
N PRO A 79 -4.73 10.61 9.40
CA PRO A 79 -4.44 11.74 8.54
C PRO A 79 -5.53 12.79 8.74
N LYS A 80 -5.14 13.96 9.26
CA LYS A 80 -6.06 15.08 9.45
C LYS A 80 -6.35 15.67 8.09
N VAL A 81 -7.31 15.11 7.36
CA VAL A 81 -7.88 15.76 6.18
C VAL A 81 -8.47 17.11 6.64
N PRO A 82 -7.93 18.26 6.21
CA PRO A 82 -8.42 19.56 6.64
C PRO A 82 -9.91 19.71 6.32
N ALA A 83 -10.72 20.20 7.26
CA ALA A 83 -12.16 20.36 7.07
C ALA A 83 -12.53 21.21 5.83
N LYS A 84 -11.63 22.09 5.40
CA LYS A 84 -11.75 22.88 4.16
C LYS A 84 -11.63 22.03 2.88
N LEU A 85 -10.85 20.95 2.91
CA LEU A 85 -10.76 19.97 1.82
C LEU A 85 -11.95 19.01 1.81
N LYS A 86 -12.52 18.65 2.96
CA LYS A 86 -13.81 17.92 3.06
C LYS A 86 -14.98 18.64 2.37
N LYS A 87 -14.96 19.97 2.27
CA LYS A 87 -15.98 20.77 1.55
C LYS A 87 -15.71 20.92 0.04
N LYS A 88 -14.46 20.76 -0.39
CA LYS A 88 -14.03 20.91 -1.81
C LYS A 88 -14.01 19.59 -2.57
N LEU A 89 -13.82 18.49 -1.86
CA LEU A 89 -14.10 17.14 -2.35
C LEU A 89 -15.64 17.02 -2.35
N GLY A 90 -16.26 17.37 -3.48
CA GLY A 90 -17.69 17.13 -3.69
C GLY A 90 -18.06 15.67 -3.42
N PRO A 91 -19.35 15.34 -3.27
CA PRO A 91 -19.78 13.99 -2.93
C PRO A 91 -19.25 13.02 -4.01
N THR A 92 -18.24 12.22 -3.68
CA THR A 92 -17.96 11.02 -4.47
C THR A 92 -19.17 10.11 -4.25
N GLU A 93 -19.77 9.64 -5.35
CA GLU A 93 -21.02 8.83 -5.35
C GLU A 93 -20.90 7.47 -4.64
N TYR A 94 -19.82 7.24 -3.89
CA TYR A 94 -19.62 6.09 -3.05
C TYR A 94 -20.05 6.42 -1.62
N LYS A 95 -21.09 5.72 -1.13
CA LYS A 95 -21.48 5.73 0.28
C LYS A 95 -20.38 5.04 1.10
N TYR A 96 -19.41 5.82 1.57
CA TYR A 96 -18.45 5.37 2.57
C TYR A 96 -19.05 5.55 3.97
N VAL A 97 -19.26 4.43 4.65
CA VAL A 97 -19.81 4.39 6.00
C VAL A 97 -18.72 4.79 7.01
N ASP A 98 -18.97 5.86 7.75
CA ASP A 98 -18.08 6.38 8.79
C ASP A 98 -18.17 5.55 10.09
N TYR A 99 -17.09 5.58 10.85
CA TYR A 99 -16.73 4.73 11.97
C TYR A 99 -17.67 4.86 13.18
N LYS A 100 -18.46 3.82 13.43
CA LYS A 100 -18.65 3.30 14.79
C LYS A 100 -18.19 1.86 15.00
N GLU A 101 -17.89 1.10 13.94
CA GLU A 101 -17.39 -0.27 14.05
C GLU A 101 -16.21 -0.47 13.08
N SER A 102 -14.99 -0.42 13.61
CA SER A 102 -13.75 -0.47 12.83
C SER A 102 -13.35 -1.88 12.41
N ARG A 103 -14.09 -2.48 11.48
CA ARG A 103 -13.55 -3.53 10.61
C ARG A 103 -13.89 -3.16 9.19
N TYR A 104 -12.92 -2.56 8.49
CA TYR A 104 -12.96 -2.55 7.04
C TYR A 104 -12.66 -3.99 6.58
N ASP A 105 -13.73 -4.70 6.28
CA ASP A 105 -13.78 -6.05 5.76
C ASP A 105 -14.25 -5.92 4.30
N PRO A 106 -13.33 -5.87 3.31
CA PRO A 106 -13.74 -5.88 1.92
C PRO A 106 -14.40 -7.24 1.66
N LYS A 107 -15.74 -7.28 1.75
CA LYS A 107 -16.53 -8.44 1.38
C LYS A 107 -16.52 -8.58 -0.14
N ILE A 108 -15.48 -9.23 -0.63
CA ILE A 108 -15.38 -9.62 -2.02
C ILE A 108 -16.31 -10.81 -2.22
N LYS A 109 -17.48 -10.57 -2.84
CA LYS A 109 -18.47 -11.59 -3.27
C LYS A 109 -18.57 -12.82 -2.34
N ASN A 110 -19.05 -12.63 -1.11
CA ASN A 110 -19.29 -13.73 -0.15
C ASN A 110 -18.04 -14.43 0.43
N TYR A 111 -16.83 -13.88 0.26
CA TYR A 111 -15.62 -14.37 0.91
C TYR A 111 -15.13 -13.39 1.99
N ASP A 112 -14.82 -13.91 3.18
CA ASP A 112 -14.12 -13.18 4.25
C ASP A 112 -12.61 -13.26 3.96
N VAL A 113 -12.09 -12.25 3.28
CA VAL A 113 -10.68 -12.22 2.84
C VAL A 113 -9.89 -11.24 3.70
N LYS A 114 -8.96 -11.80 4.46
CA LYS A 114 -7.96 -11.00 5.16
C LYS A 114 -6.89 -10.55 4.18
N VAL A 115 -6.98 -9.29 3.74
CA VAL A 115 -6.01 -8.69 2.80
C VAL A 115 -4.56 -8.85 3.25
N ILE A 116 -4.30 -8.76 4.56
CA ILE A 116 -2.95 -8.97 5.11
C ILE A 116 -2.44 -10.40 4.83
N ASP A 117 -3.30 -11.41 4.90
CA ASP A 117 -2.90 -12.80 4.63
C ASP A 117 -2.56 -12.98 3.15
N VAL A 118 -3.33 -12.36 2.25
CA VAL A 118 -3.02 -12.29 0.81
C VAL A 118 -1.65 -11.64 0.58
N LEU A 119 -1.41 -10.45 1.16
CA LEU A 119 -0.15 -9.75 0.98
C LEU A 119 1.04 -10.52 1.56
N ASN A 120 0.88 -11.22 2.68
CA ASN A 120 1.94 -12.06 3.25
C ASN A 120 2.34 -13.18 2.30
N LYS A 121 1.36 -13.85 1.67
CA LYS A 121 1.64 -14.90 0.68
C LYS A 121 2.30 -14.34 -0.57
N LEU A 122 1.87 -13.18 -1.05
CA LEU A 122 2.54 -12.49 -2.15
C LEU A 122 3.97 -12.11 -1.77
N TYR A 123 4.22 -11.64 -0.55
CA TYR A 123 5.56 -11.29 -0.05
C TYR A 123 6.51 -12.50 -0.01
N GLU A 124 5.99 -13.70 0.27
CA GLU A 124 6.73 -14.98 0.16
C GLU A 124 7.14 -15.33 -1.29
N GLY A 125 6.74 -14.52 -2.27
CA GLY A 125 7.04 -14.71 -3.69
C GLY A 125 6.02 -15.59 -4.42
N LYS A 126 4.87 -15.86 -3.81
CA LYS A 126 3.81 -16.69 -4.41
C LYS A 126 3.10 -15.93 -5.52
N GLU A 127 2.76 -16.65 -6.58
CA GLU A 127 1.89 -16.14 -7.65
C GLU A 127 0.43 -16.11 -7.20
N ILE A 128 -0.40 -15.27 -7.83
CA ILE A 128 -1.82 -15.12 -7.49
C ILE A 128 -2.57 -16.46 -7.52
N SER A 129 -2.25 -17.34 -8.47
CA SER A 129 -2.79 -18.70 -8.55
C SER A 129 -2.52 -19.52 -7.29
N GLN A 130 -1.27 -19.50 -6.81
CA GLN A 130 -0.83 -20.21 -5.61
C GLN A 130 -1.45 -19.60 -4.35
N VAL A 131 -1.55 -18.27 -4.27
CA VAL A 131 -2.22 -17.59 -3.14
C VAL A 131 -3.69 -17.96 -3.07
N ALA A 132 -4.38 -17.96 -4.22
CA ALA A 132 -5.78 -18.34 -4.33
C ALA A 132 -6.02 -19.78 -3.83
N GLU A 133 -5.17 -20.71 -4.26
CA GLU A 133 -5.21 -22.11 -3.84
C GLU A 133 -4.93 -22.27 -2.33
N GLU A 134 -3.84 -21.69 -1.82
CA GLU A 134 -3.44 -21.82 -0.41
C GLU A 134 -4.46 -21.21 0.57
N LEU A 135 -5.12 -20.12 0.17
CA LEU A 135 -6.12 -19.44 1.00
C LEU A 135 -7.56 -19.93 0.75
N GLY A 136 -7.78 -20.79 -0.26
CA GLY A 136 -9.12 -21.28 -0.61
C GLY A 136 -10.06 -20.17 -1.07
N ILE A 137 -9.55 -19.16 -1.77
CA ILE A 137 -10.31 -17.99 -2.27
C ILE A 137 -10.16 -17.87 -3.79
N PRO A 138 -11.12 -17.25 -4.50
CA PRO A 138 -11.00 -17.04 -5.95
C PRO A 138 -9.84 -16.08 -6.28
N LYS A 139 -9.22 -16.25 -7.47
CA LYS A 139 -8.14 -15.36 -7.95
C LYS A 139 -8.56 -13.90 -7.97
N GLU A 140 -9.81 -13.62 -8.33
CA GLU A 140 -10.38 -12.28 -8.35
C GLU A 140 -10.30 -11.63 -6.97
N ALA A 141 -10.48 -12.40 -5.89
CA ALA A 141 -10.38 -11.86 -4.55
C ALA A 141 -8.94 -11.55 -4.13
N VAL A 142 -7.97 -12.32 -4.63
CA VAL A 142 -6.54 -11.99 -4.49
C VAL A 142 -6.22 -10.69 -5.23
N ILE A 143 -6.67 -10.56 -6.49
CA ILE A 143 -6.47 -9.36 -7.32
C ILE A 143 -7.09 -8.12 -6.66
N GLU A 144 -8.34 -8.21 -6.23
CA GLU A 144 -9.04 -7.11 -5.54
C GLU A 144 -8.34 -6.73 -4.23
N SER A 145 -7.79 -7.69 -3.49
CA SER A 145 -6.98 -7.43 -2.29
C SER A 145 -5.72 -6.63 -2.61
N ILE A 146 -5.03 -6.95 -3.71
CA ILE A 146 -3.84 -6.20 -4.17
C ILE A 146 -4.24 -4.78 -4.60
N LEU A 147 -5.31 -4.63 -5.37
CA LEU A 147 -5.80 -3.31 -5.83
C LEU A 147 -6.21 -2.42 -4.67
N TYR A 148 -6.93 -2.98 -3.70
CA TYR A 148 -7.28 -2.28 -2.48
C TYR A 148 -6.02 -1.82 -1.73
N SER A 149 -5.02 -2.71 -1.61
CA SER A 149 -3.74 -2.37 -0.98
C SER A 149 -3.01 -1.22 -1.67
N ALA A 150 -2.98 -1.23 -3.00
CA ALA A 150 -2.37 -0.16 -3.80
C ALA A 150 -3.10 1.18 -3.59
N SER A 151 -4.44 1.17 -3.60
CA SER A 151 -5.25 2.36 -3.35
C SER A 151 -5.01 2.92 -1.95
N VAL A 152 -4.96 2.06 -0.92
CA VAL A 152 -4.69 2.48 0.46
C VAL A 152 -3.32 3.12 0.59
N VAL A 153 -2.31 2.61 -0.10
CA VAL A 153 -0.97 3.20 -0.13
C VAL A 153 -1.00 4.58 -0.78
N ASP A 154 -1.63 4.73 -1.94
CA ASP A 154 -1.71 6.03 -2.63
C ASP A 154 -2.53 7.04 -1.83
N ASP A 155 -3.65 6.64 -1.21
CA ASP A 155 -4.46 7.48 -0.32
C ASP A 155 -3.68 7.92 0.92
N PHE A 156 -2.93 7.00 1.54
CA PHE A 156 -2.04 7.32 2.64
C PHE A 156 -1.03 8.39 2.19
N HIS A 157 -0.38 8.22 1.05
CA HIS A 157 0.57 9.20 0.51
C HIS A 157 -0.08 10.54 0.15
N LEU A 158 -1.24 10.53 -0.50
CA LEU A 158 -2.02 11.73 -0.82
C LEU A 158 -2.33 12.52 0.45
N SER A 159 -2.68 11.83 1.53
CA SER A 159 -3.01 12.47 2.80
C SER A 159 -1.83 13.24 3.41
N LEU A 160 -0.60 12.83 3.10
CA LEU A 160 0.62 13.47 3.60
C LEU A 160 0.87 14.84 2.98
N SER A 161 0.28 15.14 1.82
CA SER A 161 0.37 16.47 1.19
C SER A 161 -0.17 17.62 2.08
N SER A 162 -0.95 17.27 3.10
CA SER A 162 -1.47 18.23 4.08
C SER A 162 -0.44 18.66 5.15
N PHE A 163 0.73 18.03 5.20
CA PHE A 163 1.78 18.30 6.16
C PHE A 163 2.90 19.15 5.55
N ASN A 164 3.49 20.03 6.35
CA ASN A 164 4.60 20.88 5.91
C ASN A 164 5.88 20.09 5.60
N ASP A 165 6.03 18.91 6.21
CA ASP A 165 7.13 17.99 5.95
C ASP A 165 6.62 16.54 5.89
N PRO A 166 6.06 16.12 4.74
CA PRO A 166 5.50 14.78 4.52
C PRO A 166 6.49 13.66 4.83
N ALA A 167 7.78 13.87 4.52
CA ALA A 167 8.81 12.85 4.64
C ALA A 167 9.07 12.46 6.09
N SER A 168 9.17 13.44 6.99
CA SER A 168 9.34 13.19 8.44
C SER A 168 8.15 12.45 9.03
N VAL A 169 6.92 12.78 8.60
CA VAL A 169 5.70 12.10 9.07
C VAL A 169 5.72 10.62 8.70
N ILE A 170 6.19 10.25 7.50
CA ILE A 170 6.35 8.85 7.11
C ILE A 170 7.38 8.17 7.99
N VAL A 171 8.57 8.75 8.14
CA VAL A 171 9.66 8.16 8.94
C VAL A 171 9.19 7.88 10.37
N ASP A 172 8.49 8.84 10.98
CA ASP A 172 7.92 8.68 12.33
C ASP A 172 6.85 7.60 12.40
N ALA A 173 5.99 7.49 11.38
CA ALA A 173 4.98 6.45 11.27
C ALA A 173 5.60 5.05 11.33
N PHE A 174 6.65 4.83 10.53
CA PHE A 174 7.33 3.55 10.44
C PHE A 174 8.16 3.23 11.69
N ASN A 175 8.75 4.24 12.33
CA ASN A 175 9.41 4.07 13.62
C ASN A 175 8.42 3.62 14.73
N CYS A 176 7.16 4.08 14.69
CA CYS A 176 6.16 3.73 15.69
C CYS A 176 5.74 2.26 15.65
N ILE A 177 5.65 1.66 14.46
CA ILE A 177 5.28 0.25 14.32
C ILE A 177 6.44 -0.71 14.62
N LYS A 178 7.70 -0.26 14.51
CA LYS A 178 8.89 -1.08 14.78
C LYS A 178 9.34 -1.08 16.24
N LYS A 179 8.91 -0.10 17.04
CA LYS A 179 9.16 -0.04 18.49
C LYS A 179 8.16 -0.86 19.32
N LYS A 180 7.16 -1.47 18.68
CA LYS A 180 6.15 -2.33 19.29
C LYS A 180 6.38 -3.78 18.90
#